data_AF-A0A2P4SZC0-F1
#
_entry.id   AF-A0A2P4SZC0-F1
#
_cell.length_a   1.000
_cell.length_b   1.000
_cell.length_c   1.000
_cell.angle_alpha   90.00
_cell.angle_beta   90.00
_cell.angle_gamma   90.00
#
_symmetry.space_group_name_H-M   'P 1'
#
loop_
_entity.id
_entity.type
_entity.pdbx_description
1 polymer ?
#
loop_
_entity_poly.entity_id
_entity_poly.type
_entity_poly.pdbx_seq_one_letter_code
_entity_poly.pdbx_strand_id
1 'polypeptide(L)'
;IIKKLIERKQAQIRKVYPGLSCFKDGVRQIPIESIPGIRETGWKPSGKERGKEPKDPDQLYSTLKTILQQVKSHQSAWPFMEPVKRTEAPGYYEVIRFPMDLKTMSERLKNRYYVSKKLFMADLQRVFTNCREYNPPESEYYKCANILEKFFYTKIKEAGLIDK
;
A
#
# COMPACT_ATOMS: atom_id res chain seq x y z
N ILE A 1 35.16 -23.94 18.36
CA ILE A 1 34.64 -22.56 18.18
C ILE A 1 34.32 -22.25 16.71
N ILE A 2 35.27 -22.48 15.79
CA ILE A 2 35.10 -22.21 14.34
C ILE A 2 33.93 -22.99 13.69
N LYS A 3 33.76 -24.29 13.97
CA LYS A 3 32.61 -25.07 13.46
C LYS A 3 31.25 -24.45 13.85
N LYS A 4 31.07 -24.07 15.12
CA LYS A 4 29.84 -23.40 15.59
C LYS A 4 29.59 -22.04 14.91
N LEU A 5 30.64 -21.30 14.56
CA LEU A 5 30.54 -20.06 13.80
C LEU A 5 30.13 -20.30 12.34
N ILE A 6 30.71 -21.33 11.71
CA ILE A 6 30.37 -21.74 10.34
C ILE A 6 28.91 -22.22 10.29
N GLU A 7 28.48 -23.05 11.23
CA GLU A 7 27.09 -23.53 11.32
C GLU A 7 26.10 -22.39 11.51
N ARG A 8 26.39 -21.43 12.40
CA ARG A 8 25.55 -20.22 12.58
C ARG A 8 25.47 -19.39 11.29
N LYS A 9 26.58 -19.20 10.58
CA LYS A 9 26.62 -18.43 9.34
C LYS A 9 25.91 -19.16 8.19
N GLN A 10 26.06 -20.48 8.09
CA GLN A 10 25.35 -21.32 7.12
C GLN A 10 23.83 -21.34 7.39
N ALA A 11 23.40 -21.39 8.65
CA ALA A 11 22.00 -21.31 9.02
C ALA A 11 21.35 -19.97 8.60
N GLN A 12 22.08 -18.85 8.74
CA GLN A 12 21.63 -17.54 8.25
C GLN A 12 21.55 -17.48 6.72
N ILE A 13 22.55 -18.00 6.00
CA ILE A 13 22.59 -17.99 4.53
C ILE A 13 21.46 -18.85 3.93
N ARG A 14 21.05 -19.93 4.60
CA ARG A 14 19.99 -20.82 4.14
C ARG A 14 18.57 -20.32 4.42
N LYS A 15 18.40 -19.16 5.06
CA LYS A 15 17.08 -18.61 5.36
C LYS A 15 16.39 -18.11 4.09
N VAL A 16 15.47 -18.92 3.57
CA VAL A 16 14.61 -18.56 2.44
C VAL A 16 13.35 -17.87 2.98
N TYR A 17 13.13 -16.62 2.57
CA TYR A 17 11.90 -15.90 2.92
C TYR A 17 10.78 -16.24 1.93
N PRO A 18 9.52 -16.15 2.37
CA PRO A 18 8.40 -16.07 1.43
C PRO A 18 8.65 -14.98 0.40
N GLY A 19 8.39 -15.29 -0.87
CA GLY A 19 8.52 -14.31 -1.95
C GLY A 19 7.60 -13.11 -1.74
N LEU A 20 8.04 -11.93 -2.21
CA LEU A 20 7.24 -10.71 -2.17
C LEU A 20 5.98 -10.89 -3.04
N SER A 21 4.81 -10.93 -2.42
CA SER A 21 3.54 -11.11 -3.12
C SER A 21 3.00 -9.83 -3.76
N CYS A 22 3.46 -8.68 -3.30
CA CYS A 22 2.95 -7.36 -3.70
C CYS A 22 3.01 -7.08 -5.21
N PHE A 23 3.96 -7.69 -5.93
CA PHE A 23 4.06 -7.53 -7.38
C PHE A 23 2.92 -8.22 -8.15
N LYS A 24 2.40 -9.34 -7.62
CA LYS A 24 1.21 -10.00 -8.19
C LYS A 24 -0.02 -9.09 -8.08
N ASP A 25 0.00 -8.25 -7.07
CA ASP A 25 -1.03 -7.28 -6.76
C ASP A 25 -0.84 -5.95 -7.49
N GLY A 26 -0.02 -5.85 -8.54
CA GLY A 26 0.14 -4.62 -9.34
C GLY A 26 1.01 -3.54 -8.73
N VAL A 27 1.64 -3.80 -7.57
CA VAL A 27 2.67 -2.91 -7.03
C VAL A 27 3.89 -3.01 -7.95
N ARG A 28 4.23 -1.94 -8.67
CA ARG A 28 5.35 -1.96 -9.64
C ARG A 28 6.71 -1.74 -9.00
N GLN A 29 6.75 -1.06 -7.87
CA GLN A 29 7.96 -0.72 -7.15
C GLN A 29 7.68 -0.78 -5.66
N ILE A 30 8.62 -1.34 -4.91
CA ILE A 30 8.62 -1.28 -3.46
C ILE A 30 9.91 -0.64 -2.98
N PRO A 31 9.89 0.01 -1.81
CA PRO A 31 11.11 0.49 -1.20
C PRO A 31 12.00 -0.70 -0.83
N ILE A 32 13.31 -0.59 -1.06
CA ILE A 32 14.28 -1.66 -0.76
C ILE A 32 14.23 -2.02 0.73
N GLU A 33 13.99 -1.02 1.59
CA GLU A 33 13.82 -1.17 3.03
C GLU A 33 12.60 -2.01 3.44
N SER A 34 11.62 -2.17 2.56
CA SER A 34 10.44 -3.03 2.77
C SER A 34 10.70 -4.50 2.46
N ILE A 35 11.91 -4.86 2.01
CA ILE A 35 12.30 -6.25 1.71
C ILE A 35 12.84 -6.91 2.99
N PRO A 36 12.14 -7.90 3.58
CA PRO A 36 12.52 -8.49 4.87
C PRO A 36 13.96 -8.98 4.90
N GLY A 37 14.38 -9.69 3.84
CA GLY A 37 15.73 -10.26 3.74
C GLY A 37 16.84 -9.21 3.72
N ILE A 38 16.62 -8.03 3.13
CA ILE A 38 17.64 -6.97 3.04
C ILE A 38 17.85 -6.29 4.40
N ARG A 39 16.78 -6.13 5.19
CA ARG A 39 16.89 -5.54 6.52
C ARG A 39 17.69 -6.44 7.48
N GLU A 40 17.53 -7.75 7.37
CA GLU A 40 18.23 -8.72 8.21
C GLU A 40 19.74 -8.83 7.91
N THR A 41 20.21 -8.41 6.73
CA THR A 41 21.66 -8.40 6.40
C THR A 41 22.39 -7.17 6.94
N GLY A 42 21.72 -6.28 7.67
CA GLY A 42 22.31 -5.05 8.18
C GLY A 42 22.53 -3.98 7.10
N TRP A 43 21.91 -4.13 5.93
CA TRP A 43 21.95 -3.11 4.89
C TRP A 43 21.29 -1.82 5.40
N LYS A 44 21.92 -0.68 5.13
CA LYS A 44 21.38 0.65 5.43
C LYS A 44 21.31 1.44 4.14
N PRO A 45 20.17 2.10 3.85
CA PRO A 45 20.08 2.98 2.68
C PRO A 45 21.10 4.11 2.80
N SER A 46 21.76 4.45 1.68
CA SER A 46 22.75 5.53 1.65
C SER A 46 22.04 6.89 1.82
N GLY A 47 21.93 7.33 3.07
CA GLY A 47 22.03 8.73 3.47
C GLY A 47 21.01 9.79 3.01
N LYS A 48 20.06 9.56 2.08
CA LYS A 48 19.31 10.70 1.50
C LYS A 48 17.78 10.73 1.53
N GLU A 49 17.08 9.74 2.08
CA GLU A 49 15.62 9.87 2.26
C GLU A 49 15.20 9.44 3.67
N ARG A 50 15.50 10.28 4.67
CA ARG A 50 14.85 10.18 5.97
C ARG A 50 13.63 11.09 6.00
N GLY A 51 12.63 10.79 5.18
CA GLY A 51 11.26 11.10 5.60
C GLY A 51 11.02 10.35 6.91
N LYS A 52 10.41 10.99 7.90
CA LYS A 52 10.09 10.40 9.22
C LYS A 52 9.13 9.21 9.05
N GLU A 53 9.60 8.05 8.58
CA GLU A 53 8.80 6.84 8.70
C GLU A 53 8.68 6.51 10.20
N PRO A 54 7.46 6.19 10.69
CA PRO A 54 7.30 5.72 12.06
C PRO A 54 8.21 4.52 12.26
N LYS A 55 9.15 4.65 13.20
CA LYS A 55 10.08 3.55 13.54
C LYS A 55 9.34 2.35 14.16
N ASP A 56 8.10 2.57 14.60
CA ASP A 56 7.23 1.59 15.22
C ASP A 56 6.16 1.08 14.22
N PRO A 57 6.21 -0.22 13.84
CA PRO A 57 5.20 -0.84 12.98
C PRO A 57 3.77 -0.76 13.51
N ASP A 58 3.57 -0.76 14.83
CA ASP A 58 2.23 -0.66 15.43
C ASP A 58 1.69 0.77 15.40
N GLN A 59 2.57 1.76 15.56
CA GLN A 59 2.22 3.16 15.31
C GLN A 59 1.82 3.36 13.86
N LEU A 60 2.62 2.86 12.90
CA LEU A 60 2.28 2.95 11.47
C LEU A 60 0.92 2.30 11.19
N TYR A 61 0.70 1.08 11.67
CA TYR A 61 -0.58 0.38 11.50
C TYR A 61 -1.76 1.19 12.05
N SER A 62 -1.61 1.75 13.25
CA SER A 62 -2.65 2.56 13.90
C SER A 62 -2.96 3.83 13.11
N THR A 63 -1.92 4.51 12.61
CA THR A 63 -2.07 5.68 11.74
C THR A 63 -2.78 5.32 10.43
N LEU A 64 -2.33 4.28 9.73
CA LEU A 64 -2.96 3.85 8.47
C LEU A 64 -4.41 3.40 8.67
N LYS A 65 -4.72 2.74 9.79
CA LYS A 65 -6.08 2.35 10.17
C LYS A 65 -6.99 3.56 10.34
N THR A 66 -6.53 4.58 11.05
CA THR A 66 -7.27 5.83 11.25
C THR A 66 -7.53 6.53 9.91
N ILE A 67 -6.52 6.64 9.04
CA ILE A 67 -6.66 7.27 7.72
C ILE A 67 -7.66 6.48 6.86
N LEU A 68 -7.52 5.14 6.80
CA LEU A 68 -8.43 4.31 6.02
C LEU A 68 -9.88 4.45 6.51
N GLN A 69 -10.09 4.51 7.82
CA GLN A 69 -11.42 4.71 8.39
C GLN A 69 -12.01 6.07 7.99
N GLN A 70 -11.21 7.14 8.04
CA GLN A 70 -11.65 8.48 7.62
C GLN A 70 -12.00 8.52 6.12
N VAL A 71 -11.18 7.88 5.28
CA VAL A 71 -11.45 7.78 3.83
C VAL A 71 -12.75 7.02 3.58
N LYS A 72 -12.98 5.88 4.25
CA LYS A 72 -14.22 5.10 4.13
C LYS A 72 -15.47 5.84 4.60
N SER A 73 -15.34 6.72 5.60
CA SER A 73 -16.46 7.52 6.12
C SER A 73 -16.74 8.78 5.29
N HIS A 74 -15.94 9.10 4.28
CA HIS A 74 -16.16 10.27 3.44
C HIS A 74 -17.35 10.05 2.47
N GLN A 75 -18.18 11.07 2.25
CA GLN A 75 -19.38 10.97 1.42
C GLN A 75 -19.12 10.47 -0.02
N SER A 76 -17.96 10.82 -0.59
CA SER A 76 -17.54 10.39 -1.93
C SER A 76 -16.89 8.99 -1.99
N ALA A 77 -16.90 8.24 -0.89
CA ALA A 77 -16.27 6.91 -0.83
C ALA A 77 -17.13 5.78 -1.38
N TRP A 78 -18.43 6.01 -1.55
CA TRP A 78 -19.40 4.97 -1.91
C TRP A 78 -19.01 4.10 -3.13
N PRO A 79 -18.37 4.60 -4.21
CA PRO A 79 -18.01 3.73 -5.33
C PRO A 79 -16.87 2.77 -5.04
N PHE A 80 -16.09 3.05 -4.01
CA PHE A 80 -14.82 2.39 -3.73
C PHE A 80 -14.92 1.43 -2.54
N MET A 81 -16.11 1.30 -1.95
CA MET A 81 -16.30 0.51 -0.73
C MET A 81 -16.10 -0.99 -0.93
N GLU A 82 -16.41 -1.50 -2.12
CA GLU A 82 -16.32 -2.91 -2.48
C GLU A 82 -15.66 -3.10 -3.86
N PRO A 83 -15.15 -4.32 -4.17
CA PRO A 83 -14.67 -4.63 -5.51
C PRO A 83 -15.77 -4.44 -6.56
N VAL A 84 -15.42 -3.82 -7.69
CA VAL A 84 -16.34 -3.59 -8.81
C VAL A 84 -16.89 -4.91 -9.37
N LYS A 85 -18.21 -5.09 -9.44
CA LYS A 85 -18.80 -6.31 -9.99
C LYS A 85 -18.79 -6.29 -11.51
N ARG A 86 -18.53 -7.44 -12.14
CA ARG A 86 -18.59 -7.60 -13.63
C ARG A 86 -19.94 -7.22 -14.22
N THR A 87 -21.03 -7.40 -13.46
CA THR A 87 -22.40 -7.06 -13.85
C THR A 87 -22.67 -5.56 -13.83
N GLU A 88 -21.91 -4.80 -13.03
CA GLU A 88 -22.08 -3.35 -12.85
C GLU A 88 -21.17 -2.55 -13.80
N ALA A 89 -20.05 -3.14 -14.21
CA ALA A 89 -19.05 -2.51 -15.07
C ALA A 89 -18.59 -3.49 -16.18
N PRO A 90 -19.27 -3.51 -17.34
CA PRO A 90 -18.90 -4.34 -18.47
C PRO A 90 -17.47 -4.07 -18.97
N GLY A 91 -16.68 -5.13 -19.18
CA GLY A 91 -15.29 -4.98 -19.65
C GLY A 91 -14.30 -4.43 -18.61
N TYR A 92 -14.72 -4.15 -17.36
CA TYR A 92 -13.85 -3.55 -16.35
C TYR A 92 -12.54 -4.31 -16.13
N TYR A 93 -12.59 -5.64 -16.03
CA TYR A 93 -11.41 -6.47 -15.80
C TYR A 93 -10.56 -6.71 -17.06
N GLU A 94 -11.00 -6.26 -18.23
CA GLU A 94 -10.22 -6.27 -19.47
C GLU A 94 -9.41 -4.97 -19.59
N VAL A 95 -10.00 -3.85 -19.16
CA VAL A 95 -9.35 -2.54 -19.12
C VAL A 95 -8.43 -2.41 -17.90
N ILE A 96 -8.94 -2.73 -16.71
CA ILE A 96 -8.26 -2.51 -15.43
C ILE A 96 -7.48 -3.76 -15.03
N ARG A 97 -6.17 -3.70 -15.26
CA ARG A 97 -5.25 -4.82 -15.00
C ARG A 97 -5.07 -5.18 -13.53
N PHE A 98 -5.15 -4.19 -12.63
CA PHE A 98 -4.94 -4.39 -11.20
C PHE A 98 -6.05 -3.75 -10.36
N PRO A 99 -7.24 -4.36 -10.28
CA PRO A 99 -8.35 -3.87 -9.48
C PRO A 99 -7.95 -3.59 -8.02
N MET A 100 -8.54 -2.56 -7.42
CA MET A 100 -8.35 -2.22 -6.01
C MET A 100 -9.57 -1.47 -5.47
N ASP A 101 -9.86 -1.67 -4.19
CA ASP A 101 -11.02 -1.10 -3.48
C ASP A 101 -10.73 -1.03 -1.97
N LEU A 102 -11.55 -0.28 -1.22
CA LEU A 102 -11.34 -0.01 0.20
C LEU A 102 -11.60 -1.23 1.10
N LYS A 103 -12.39 -2.23 0.66
CA LYS A 103 -12.56 -3.50 1.39
C LYS A 103 -11.28 -4.33 1.27
N THR A 104 -10.74 -4.49 0.07
CA THR A 104 -9.45 -5.15 -0.16
C THR A 104 -8.32 -4.47 0.63
N MET A 105 -8.29 -3.13 0.64
CA MET A 105 -7.31 -2.40 1.47
C MET A 105 -7.51 -2.64 2.97
N SER A 106 -8.76 -2.73 3.45
CA SER A 106 -9.05 -3.05 4.86
C SER A 106 -8.52 -4.42 5.25
N GLU A 107 -8.70 -5.42 4.37
CA GLU A 107 -8.20 -6.79 4.57
C GLU A 107 -6.67 -6.84 4.57
N ARG A 108 -6.03 -6.17 3.60
CA ARG A 108 -4.56 -6.04 3.54
C ARG A 108 -3.99 -5.39 4.79
N LEU A 109 -4.60 -4.31 5.25
CA LEU A 109 -4.17 -3.63 6.47
C LEU A 109 -4.26 -4.57 7.67
N LYS A 110 -5.41 -5.24 7.87
CA LYS A 110 -5.62 -6.22 8.95
C LYS A 110 -4.56 -7.32 8.95
N ASN A 111 -4.14 -7.76 7.76
CA ASN A 111 -3.11 -8.79 7.56
C ASN A 111 -1.66 -8.27 7.61
N ARG A 112 -1.45 -7.03 8.10
CA ARG A 112 -0.13 -6.39 8.22
C ARG A 112 0.65 -6.29 6.90
N TYR A 113 -0.06 -6.24 5.76
CA TYR A 113 0.55 -6.13 4.44
C TYR A 113 1.28 -4.78 4.24
N TYR A 114 0.73 -3.69 4.78
CA TYR A 114 1.30 -2.35 4.64
C TYR A 114 2.43 -2.11 5.65
N VAL A 115 3.58 -2.73 5.40
CA VAL A 115 4.80 -2.56 6.19
C VAL A 115 5.50 -1.21 5.97
N SER A 116 5.07 -0.45 4.96
CA SER A 116 5.48 0.92 4.71
C SER A 116 4.31 1.76 4.20
N LYS A 117 4.34 3.06 4.45
CA LYS A 117 3.32 4.00 3.97
C LYS A 117 3.22 4.01 2.44
N LYS A 118 4.35 3.78 1.75
CA LYS A 118 4.43 3.76 0.27
C LYS A 118 3.54 2.66 -0.33
N LEU A 119 3.46 1.48 0.30
CA LEU A 119 2.55 0.40 -0.13
C LEU A 119 1.08 0.81 0.01
N PHE A 120 0.72 1.44 1.13
CA PHE A 120 -0.64 1.91 1.37
C PHE A 120 -1.05 3.01 0.39
N MET A 121 -0.16 3.98 0.16
CA MET A 121 -0.39 5.06 -0.80
C MET A 121 -0.55 4.53 -2.22
N ALA A 122 0.25 3.55 -2.64
CA ALA A 122 0.15 2.95 -3.97
C ALA A 122 -1.22 2.28 -4.20
N ASP A 123 -1.74 1.55 -3.21
CA ASP A 123 -3.08 0.94 -3.32
C ASP A 123 -4.18 2.00 -3.38
N LEU A 124 -4.09 3.04 -2.55
CA LEU A 124 -5.12 4.08 -2.49
C LEU A 124 -5.12 4.95 -3.75
N GLN A 125 -3.95 5.31 -4.28
CA GLN A 125 -3.81 5.97 -5.59
C GLN A 125 -4.41 5.10 -6.69
N ARG A 126 -4.17 3.79 -6.66
CA ARG A 126 -4.68 2.87 -7.67
C ARG A 126 -6.21 2.79 -7.69
N VAL A 127 -6.88 2.86 -6.54
CA VAL A 127 -8.35 2.98 -6.47
C VAL A 127 -8.84 4.13 -7.37
N PHE A 128 -8.23 5.31 -7.22
CA PHE A 128 -8.64 6.51 -7.97
C PHE A 128 -8.19 6.49 -9.42
N THR A 129 -6.98 5.98 -9.68
CA THR A 129 -6.42 5.92 -11.03
C THR A 129 -7.22 4.95 -11.90
N ASN A 130 -7.54 3.75 -11.38
CA ASN A 130 -8.41 2.79 -12.05
C ASN A 130 -9.81 3.37 -12.31
N CYS A 131 -10.35 4.12 -11.34
CA CYS A 131 -11.65 4.78 -11.51
C CYS A 131 -11.62 5.77 -12.69
N ARG A 132 -10.59 6.60 -12.78
CA ARG A 132 -10.43 7.58 -13.87
C ARG A 132 -10.09 6.96 -15.22
N GLU A 133 -9.42 5.82 -15.22
CA GLU A 133 -9.09 5.07 -16.45
C GLU A 133 -10.34 4.42 -17.06
N TYR A 134 -11.22 3.88 -16.21
CA TYR A 134 -12.43 3.21 -16.68
C TYR A 134 -13.61 4.17 -16.95
N ASN A 135 -13.79 5.20 -16.12
CA ASN A 135 -14.94 6.09 -16.19
C ASN A 135 -14.61 7.41 -16.91
N PRO A 136 -15.55 8.00 -17.67
CA PRO A 136 -15.34 9.28 -18.32
C PRO A 136 -15.26 10.44 -17.29
N PRO A 137 -14.53 11.53 -17.60
CA PRO A 137 -14.34 12.68 -16.70
C PRO A 137 -15.62 13.32 -16.15
N GLU A 138 -16.71 13.24 -16.91
CA GLU A 138 -18.01 13.84 -16.60
C GLU A 138 -18.81 13.01 -15.58
N SER A 139 -18.43 11.74 -15.39
CA SER A 139 -19.14 10.81 -14.50
C SER A 139 -19.03 11.19 -13.02
N GLU A 140 -20.07 10.89 -12.26
CA GLU A 140 -20.06 11.04 -10.79
C GLU A 140 -18.94 10.23 -10.13
N TYR A 141 -18.59 9.07 -10.70
CA TYR A 141 -17.48 8.22 -10.25
C TYR A 141 -16.13 8.94 -10.34
N TYR A 142 -15.86 9.59 -11.48
CA TYR A 142 -14.63 10.34 -11.70
C TYR A 142 -14.52 11.53 -10.74
N LYS A 143 -15.63 12.26 -10.54
CA LYS A 143 -15.70 13.35 -9.55
C LYS A 143 -15.43 12.84 -8.14
N CYS A 144 -16.03 11.71 -7.75
CA CYS A 144 -15.79 11.08 -6.45
C CYS A 144 -14.32 10.72 -6.25
N ALA A 145 -13.65 10.18 -7.27
CA ALA A 145 -12.23 9.84 -7.22
C ALA A 145 -11.36 11.08 -6.93
N ASN A 146 -11.61 12.19 -7.62
CA ASN A 146 -10.83 13.42 -7.42
C ASN A 146 -11.04 14.04 -6.04
N ILE A 147 -12.30 14.08 -5.58
CA ILE A 147 -12.64 14.62 -4.26
C ILE A 147 -11.97 13.78 -3.16
N LEU A 148 -12.11 12.46 -3.25
CA LEU A 148 -11.59 11.56 -2.22
C LEU A 148 -10.06 11.50 -2.22
N GLU A 149 -9.43 11.56 -3.39
CA GLU A 149 -7.97 11.66 -3.52
C GLU A 149 -7.42 12.91 -2.83
N LYS A 150 -8.06 14.07 -3.07
CA LYS A 150 -7.68 15.33 -2.40
C LYS A 150 -7.85 15.23 -0.88
N PHE A 151 -8.97 14.68 -0.41
CA PHE A 151 -9.20 14.44 1.02
C PHE A 151 -8.12 13.53 1.62
N PHE A 152 -7.79 12.44 0.95
CA PHE A 152 -6.76 11.50 1.36
C PHE A 152 -5.38 12.16 1.51
N TYR A 153 -4.94 12.96 0.53
CA TYR A 153 -3.65 13.66 0.61
C TYR A 153 -3.59 14.62 1.80
N THR A 154 -4.70 15.31 2.10
CA THR A 154 -4.80 16.13 3.31
C THR A 154 -4.59 15.28 4.57
N LYS A 155 -5.21 14.10 4.67
CA LYS A 155 -5.04 13.19 5.83
C LYS A 155 -3.64 12.62 5.98
N ILE A 156 -3.00 12.27 4.87
CA ILE A 156 -1.61 11.79 4.87
C ILE A 156 -0.65 12.90 5.31
N LYS A 157 -0.90 14.15 4.89
CA LYS A 157 -0.12 15.32 5.32
C LYS A 157 -0.32 15.64 6.81
N GLU A 158 -1.57 15.65 7.27
CA GLU A 158 -1.92 15.84 8.69
C GLU A 158 -1.28 14.77 9.59
N ALA A 159 -1.18 13.54 9.12
CA ALA A 159 -0.52 12.44 9.81
C ALA A 159 1.02 12.50 9.77
N GLY A 160 1.63 13.48 9.10
CA GLY A 160 3.08 13.63 8.97
C GLY A 160 3.74 12.53 8.13
N LEU A 161 2.96 11.85 7.28
CA LEU A 161 3.44 10.75 6.44
C LEU A 161 4.06 11.25 5.12
N ILE A 162 3.82 12.50 4.72
CA ILE A 162 4.52 13.16 3.61
C ILE A 162 5.00 14.54 4.07
N ASP A 163 6.06 15.05 3.43
CA ASP A 163 6.62 16.36 3.77
C ASP A 163 5.63 17.50 3.48
N LYS A 164 5.84 18.64 4.15
CA LYS A 164 4.94 19.81 4.10
C LYS A 164 5.01 20.55 2.79
#